data_AF-A0A5J6WBA2-F1
#
_entry.id   AF-A0A5J6WBA2-F1
#
_cell.length_a   1.000
_cell.length_b   1.000
_cell.length_c   1.000
_cell.angle_alpha   90.00
_cell.angle_beta   90.00
_cell.angle_gamma   90.00
#
_symmetry.space_group_name_H-M   'P 1'
#
loop_
_entity.id
_entity.type
_entity.pdbx_description
1 polymer ?
#
loop_
_entity_poly.entity_id
_entity_poly.type
_entity_poly.pdbx_seq_one_letter_code
_entity_poly.pdbx_strand_id
1 'polypeptide(L)'
;MFNEFKKIICREDVKYEIFRKFFHIFSLIFLVFYGINFWIGLISNILFMILYLSSEVFRIAKKKLLFFKNISDIILKSRKILPNKVSFSPVFLFLGILISYCLAIEPFNYIGIFSVCLGDGFASLAGKLIPSFKLVNDKTISGSFVVFCVTFFSYYYFFPCLTAALILGILAVLVELFDSANYDNLFLPLVVSASSYFLTFFFYSQ
;
A
#
# COMPACT_ATOMS: atom_id res chain seq x y z
N MET A 1 7.73 -26.70 -12.69
CA MET A 1 7.33 -25.29 -12.46
C MET A 1 6.24 -25.16 -11.39
N PHE A 2 5.09 -25.86 -11.48
CA PHE A 2 4.00 -25.74 -10.49
C PHE A 2 4.39 -26.22 -9.07
N ASN A 3 5.14 -27.32 -8.95
CA ASN A 3 5.60 -27.83 -7.64
C ASN A 3 6.63 -26.93 -6.95
N GLU A 4 7.51 -26.29 -7.74
CA GLU A 4 8.46 -25.27 -7.25
C GLU A 4 7.69 -24.06 -6.70
N PHE A 5 6.70 -23.57 -7.45
CA PHE A 5 5.86 -22.44 -7.05
C PHE A 5 5.06 -22.74 -5.76
N LYS A 6 4.47 -23.93 -5.65
CA LYS A 6 3.77 -24.39 -4.45
C LYS A 6 4.72 -24.46 -3.24
N LYS A 7 5.96 -24.90 -3.44
CA LYS A 7 6.99 -24.96 -2.39
C LYS A 7 7.41 -23.56 -1.91
N ILE A 8 7.48 -22.58 -2.81
CA ILE A 8 7.79 -21.17 -2.48
C ILE A 8 6.65 -20.54 -1.67
N ILE A 9 5.40 -20.68 -2.11
CA ILE A 9 4.22 -20.13 -1.40
C ILE A 9 4.07 -20.73 0.00
N CYS A 10 4.44 -21.99 0.19
CA CYS A 10 4.37 -22.65 1.50
C CYS A 10 5.43 -22.16 2.50
N ARG A 11 6.43 -21.38 2.09
CA ARG A 11 7.44 -20.84 3.03
C ARG A 11 6.79 -19.84 3.98
N GLU A 12 7.19 -19.87 5.25
CA GLU A 12 6.58 -19.04 6.30
C GLU A 12 6.74 -17.53 6.03
N ASP A 13 7.88 -17.11 5.50
CA ASP A 13 8.16 -15.72 5.14
C ASP A 13 7.25 -15.19 4.03
N VAL A 14 6.80 -16.06 3.12
CA VAL A 14 5.82 -15.73 2.08
C VAL A 14 4.41 -15.67 2.66
N LYS A 15 4.03 -16.62 3.54
CA LYS A 15 2.72 -16.59 4.22
C LYS A 15 2.51 -15.30 5.02
N TYR A 16 3.54 -14.89 5.77
CA TYR A 16 3.50 -13.65 6.53
C TYR A 16 3.44 -12.40 5.63
N GLU A 17 4.08 -12.44 4.46
CA GLU A 17 3.98 -11.37 3.47
C GLU A 17 2.56 -11.25 2.91
N ILE A 18 1.97 -12.37 2.53
CA ILE A 18 0.58 -12.43 2.02
C ILE A 18 -0.36 -11.83 3.06
N PHE A 19 -0.20 -12.18 4.33
CA PHE A 19 -1.02 -11.60 5.40
C PHE A 19 -0.79 -10.08 5.55
N ARG A 20 0.46 -9.61 5.44
CA ARG A 20 0.76 -8.17 5.50
C ARG A 20 0.10 -7.41 4.35
N LYS A 21 0.19 -7.95 3.13
CA LYS A 21 -0.30 -7.31 1.91
C LYS A 21 -1.80 -7.51 1.69
N PHE A 22 -2.42 -8.48 2.36
CA PHE A 22 -3.87 -8.56 2.48
C PHE A 22 -4.47 -7.27 3.03
N PHE A 23 -3.85 -6.62 4.02
CA PHE A 23 -4.33 -5.32 4.54
C PHE A 23 -4.28 -4.20 3.49
N HIS A 24 -3.28 -4.19 2.61
CA HIS A 24 -3.17 -3.22 1.51
C HIS A 24 -4.27 -3.42 0.47
N ILE A 25 -4.53 -4.66 0.07
CA ILE A 25 -5.56 -4.94 -0.93
C ILE A 25 -6.95 -4.75 -0.31
N PHE A 26 -7.13 -5.17 0.95
CA PHE A 26 -8.37 -5.00 1.69
C PHE A 26 -8.73 -3.53 1.88
N SER A 27 -7.76 -2.61 2.01
CA SER A 27 -8.05 -1.19 2.17
C SER A 27 -8.72 -0.55 0.95
N LEU A 28 -8.78 -1.22 -0.20
CA LEU A 28 -9.61 -0.79 -1.33
C LEU A 28 -11.11 -0.75 -0.99
N ILE A 29 -11.56 -1.48 0.04
CA ILE A 29 -12.95 -1.39 0.51
C ILE A 29 -13.32 0.03 0.94
N PHE A 30 -12.36 0.82 1.43
CA PHE A 30 -12.60 2.21 1.81
C PHE A 30 -12.87 3.08 0.59
N LEU A 31 -12.26 2.81 -0.57
CA LEU A 31 -12.62 3.49 -1.83
C LEU A 31 -14.07 3.20 -2.22
N VAL A 32 -14.52 1.95 -2.05
CA VAL A 32 -15.93 1.60 -2.30
C VAL A 32 -16.85 2.39 -1.37
N PHE A 33 -16.51 2.48 -0.08
CA PHE A 33 -17.29 3.28 0.87
C PHE A 33 -17.30 4.77 0.55
N TYR A 34 -16.15 5.33 0.15
CA TYR A 34 -16.07 6.71 -0.32
C TYR A 34 -16.93 6.95 -1.56
N GLY A 35 -16.93 6.02 -2.52
CA GLY A 35 -17.77 6.09 -3.72
C GLY A 35 -19.28 5.98 -3.44
N ILE A 36 -19.68 5.33 -2.34
CA ILE A 36 -21.08 5.32 -1.88
C ILE A 36 -21.44 6.65 -1.20
N ASN A 37 -20.60 7.08 -0.25
CA ASN A 37 -20.79 8.33 0.48
C ASN A 37 -19.49 8.74 1.17
N PHE A 38 -19.09 10.00 0.99
CA PHE A 38 -17.89 10.57 1.61
C PHE A 38 -17.79 10.30 3.12
N TRP A 39 -18.86 10.53 3.87
CA TRP A 39 -18.87 10.37 5.33
C TRP A 39 -18.76 8.90 5.75
N ILE A 40 -19.35 7.98 4.98
CA ILE A 40 -19.22 6.54 5.23
C ILE A 40 -17.76 6.11 5.05
N GLY A 41 -17.12 6.52 3.94
CA GLY A 41 -15.70 6.26 3.70
C GLY A 41 -14.79 6.85 4.78
N LEU A 42 -15.03 8.11 5.16
CA LEU A 42 -14.24 8.81 6.17
C LEU A 42 -14.36 8.17 7.55
N ILE A 43 -15.59 7.93 8.03
CA ILE A 43 -15.84 7.35 9.35
C ILE A 43 -15.30 5.92 9.41
N SER A 44 -15.54 5.11 8.38
CA SER A 44 -15.07 3.72 8.36
C SER A 44 -13.54 3.61 8.35
N ASN A 45 -12.84 4.47 7.60
CA ASN A 45 -11.38 4.50 7.56
C ASN A 45 -10.79 4.92 8.91
N ILE A 46 -11.29 6.02 9.50
CA ILE A 46 -10.87 6.48 10.84
C ILE A 46 -11.16 5.42 11.89
N LEU A 47 -12.35 4.81 11.87
CA LEU A 47 -12.73 3.75 12.80
C LEU A 47 -11.77 2.56 12.70
N PHE A 48 -11.43 2.10 11.49
CA PHE A 48 -10.50 1.00 11.29
C PHE A 48 -9.10 1.33 11.82
N MET A 49 -8.61 2.55 11.57
CA MET A 49 -7.34 3.02 12.10
C MET A 49 -7.33 3.04 13.65
N ILE A 50 -8.40 3.51 14.29
CA ILE A 50 -8.55 3.52 15.75
C ILE A 50 -8.63 2.08 16.30
N LEU A 51 -9.38 1.20 15.66
CA LEU A 51 -9.48 -0.21 16.04
C LEU A 51 -8.12 -0.90 15.95
N TYR A 52 -7.36 -0.64 14.89
CA TYR A 52 -6.00 -1.15 14.74
C TYR A 52 -5.07 -0.65 15.85
N LEU A 53 -5.03 0.66 16.11
CA LEU A 53 -4.22 1.24 17.19
C LEU A 53 -4.61 0.70 18.56
N SER A 54 -5.90 0.58 18.83
CA SER A 54 -6.42 -0.01 20.07
C SER A 54 -5.94 -1.46 20.24
N SER A 55 -5.97 -2.24 19.15
CA SER A 55 -5.45 -3.61 19.16
C SER A 55 -3.96 -3.68 19.49
N GLU A 56 -3.15 -2.76 18.95
CA GLU A 56 -1.71 -2.66 19.24
C GLU A 56 -1.45 -2.24 20.70
N VAL A 57 -2.23 -1.31 21.24
CA VAL A 57 -2.13 -0.90 22.66
C VAL A 57 -2.46 -2.07 23.59
N PHE A 58 -3.54 -2.81 23.33
CA PHE A 58 -3.88 -3.99 24.13
C PHE A 58 -2.82 -5.09 24.03
N ARG A 59 -2.24 -5.28 22.84
CA ARG A 59 -1.14 -6.23 22.60
C ARG A 59 0.09 -5.87 23.45
N ILE A 60 0.51 -4.61 23.46
CA ILE A 60 1.67 -4.12 24.25
C ILE A 60 1.37 -4.18 25.75
N ALA A 61 0.15 -3.83 26.17
CA ALA A 61 -0.29 -3.91 27.56
C ALA A 61 -0.43 -5.35 28.09
N LYS A 62 -0.16 -6.37 27.26
CA LYS A 62 -0.33 -7.81 27.55
C LYS A 62 -1.72 -8.17 28.08
N LYS A 63 -2.73 -7.34 27.79
CA LYS A 63 -4.13 -7.63 28.14
C LYS A 63 -4.65 -8.67 27.16
N LYS A 64 -5.02 -9.85 27.68
CA LYS A 64 -5.43 -11.00 26.86
C LYS A 64 -6.85 -10.80 26.33
N LEU A 65 -6.98 -10.18 25.15
CA LEU A 65 -8.17 -10.36 24.33
C LEU A 65 -8.06 -11.71 23.60
N LEU A 66 -8.86 -12.69 24.03
CA LEU A 66 -8.82 -14.08 23.55
C LEU A 66 -8.92 -14.18 22.01
N PHE A 67 -9.69 -13.32 21.36
CA PHE A 67 -9.86 -13.30 19.90
C PHE A 67 -8.64 -12.78 19.13
N PHE A 68 -7.82 -11.91 19.73
CA PHE A 68 -6.75 -11.21 19.03
C PHE A 68 -5.38 -11.87 19.18
N LYS A 69 -5.25 -12.90 20.03
CA LYS A 69 -3.94 -13.49 20.34
C LYS A 69 -3.24 -14.05 19.09
N ASN A 70 -3.96 -14.85 18.30
CA ASN A 70 -3.41 -15.46 17.08
C ASN A 70 -3.04 -14.40 16.03
N ILE A 71 -3.89 -13.39 15.84
CA ILE A 71 -3.66 -12.31 14.88
C ILE A 71 -2.48 -11.44 15.31
N SER A 72 -2.39 -11.11 16.59
CA SER A 72 -1.31 -10.30 17.17
C SER A 72 0.06 -10.96 17.01
N ASP A 73 0.14 -12.28 17.21
CA ASP A 73 1.38 -13.04 17.04
C ASP A 73 1.79 -13.11 15.55
N ILE A 74 0.83 -13.22 14.64
CA ILE A 74 1.06 -13.15 13.19
C ILE A 74 1.57 -11.75 12.81
N ILE A 75 1.01 -10.67 13.36
CA ILE A 75 1.47 -9.29 13.12
C ILE A 75 2.90 -9.10 13.59
N LEU A 76 3.24 -9.57 14.80
CA LEU A 76 4.61 -9.48 15.34
C LEU A 76 5.62 -10.20 14.45
N LYS A 77 5.33 -11.44 14.08
CA LYS A 77 6.21 -12.25 13.23
C LYS A 77 6.33 -11.69 11.82
N SER A 78 5.22 -11.25 11.22
CA SER A 78 5.22 -10.72 9.85
C SER A 78 5.96 -9.40 9.72
N ARG A 79 5.97 -8.58 10.76
CA ARG A 79 6.59 -7.25 10.72
C ARG A 79 7.95 -7.17 11.38
N LYS A 80 8.41 -8.26 12.01
CA LYS A 80 9.69 -8.32 12.75
C LYS A 80 9.79 -7.21 13.80
N ILE A 81 8.67 -6.91 14.46
CA ILE A 81 8.56 -5.83 15.45
C ILE A 81 8.75 -6.39 16.86
N LEU A 82 9.45 -5.63 17.70
CA LEU A 82 9.61 -5.96 19.12
C LEU A 82 8.24 -5.96 19.81
N PRO A 83 7.98 -6.88 20.77
CA PRO A 83 6.68 -7.01 21.42
C PRO A 83 6.19 -5.72 22.10
N ASN A 84 7.10 -4.82 22.48
CA ASN A 84 6.78 -3.57 23.16
C ASN A 84 6.69 -2.34 22.23
N LYS A 85 6.79 -2.52 20.91
CA LYS A 85 6.69 -1.42 19.93
C LYS A 85 5.41 -1.52 19.12
N VAL A 86 4.86 -0.37 18.73
CA VAL A 86 3.70 -0.26 17.84
C VAL A 86 4.15 -0.39 16.39
N SER A 87 3.38 -1.11 15.59
CA SER A 87 3.52 -1.16 14.14
C SER A 87 2.82 0.02 13.47
N PHE A 88 3.56 1.03 13.04
CA PHE A 88 2.96 2.21 12.38
C PHE A 88 2.63 2.05 10.90
N SER A 89 3.17 1.04 10.21
CA SER A 89 2.96 0.88 8.76
C SER A 89 1.48 0.83 8.32
N PRO A 90 0.54 0.17 9.04
CA PRO A 90 -0.89 0.21 8.68
C PRO A 90 -1.52 1.56 8.97
N VAL A 91 -1.07 2.24 10.03
CA VAL A 91 -1.51 3.59 10.35
C VAL A 91 -1.14 4.53 9.21
N PHE A 92 0.10 4.45 8.71
CA PHE A 92 0.55 5.23 7.55
C PHE A 92 -0.23 4.92 6.29
N LEU A 93 -0.63 3.66 6.06
CA LEU A 93 -1.50 3.29 4.93
C LEU A 93 -2.87 3.96 5.04
N PHE A 94 -3.56 3.82 6.18
CA PHE A 94 -4.89 4.42 6.37
C PHE A 94 -4.85 5.94 6.32
N LEU A 95 -3.81 6.54 6.91
CA LEU A 95 -3.57 7.97 6.88
C LEU A 95 -3.28 8.45 5.45
N GLY A 96 -2.45 7.73 4.69
CA GLY A 96 -2.16 8.02 3.29
C GLY A 96 -3.42 7.99 2.42
N ILE A 97 -4.27 6.98 2.59
CA ILE A 97 -5.57 6.89 1.90
C ILE A 97 -6.47 8.06 2.28
N LEU A 98 -6.60 8.35 3.58
CA LEU A 98 -7.46 9.42 4.08
C LEU A 98 -7.02 10.79 3.56
N ILE A 99 -5.74 11.11 3.66
CA ILE A 99 -5.21 12.40 3.19
C ILE A 99 -5.31 12.49 1.66
N SER A 100 -4.97 11.43 0.93
CA SER A 100 -5.07 11.44 -0.54
C SER A 100 -6.51 11.63 -1.00
N TYR A 101 -7.47 10.98 -0.35
CA TYR A 101 -8.88 11.13 -0.70
C TYR A 101 -9.42 12.53 -0.37
N CYS A 102 -9.06 13.09 0.80
CA CYS A 102 -9.55 14.40 1.22
C CYS A 102 -8.89 15.59 0.49
N LEU A 103 -7.61 15.47 0.12
CA LEU A 103 -6.85 16.59 -0.46
C LEU A 103 -6.77 16.55 -1.99
N ALA A 104 -6.81 15.35 -2.61
CA ALA A 104 -6.78 15.24 -4.06
C ALA A 104 -8.19 15.09 -4.62
N ILE A 105 -8.46 15.83 -5.70
CA ILE A 105 -9.73 15.79 -6.41
C ILE A 105 -9.80 14.48 -7.22
N GLU A 106 -11.01 13.94 -7.42
CA GLU A 106 -11.21 12.83 -8.35
C GLU A 106 -10.83 13.25 -9.78
N PRO A 107 -10.16 12.40 -10.58
CA PRO A 107 -9.79 11.01 -10.29
C PRO A 107 -8.38 10.82 -9.68
N PHE A 108 -7.67 11.89 -9.35
CA PHE A 108 -6.27 11.85 -8.89
C PHE A 108 -6.09 11.14 -7.56
N ASN A 109 -7.07 11.23 -6.66
CA ASN A 109 -7.09 10.46 -5.41
C ASN A 109 -7.10 8.94 -5.67
N TYR A 110 -7.89 8.44 -6.64
CA TYR A 110 -7.94 7.01 -6.99
C TYR A 110 -6.60 6.53 -7.53
N ILE A 111 -5.93 7.31 -8.38
CA ILE A 111 -4.63 6.93 -8.97
C ILE A 111 -3.58 6.72 -7.87
N GLY A 112 -3.50 7.64 -6.90
CA GLY A 112 -2.61 7.49 -5.76
C GLY A 112 -2.99 6.31 -4.87
N ILE A 113 -4.28 6.15 -4.54
CA ILE A 113 -4.72 5.06 -3.67
C ILE A 113 -4.52 3.69 -4.32
N PHE A 114 -4.70 3.55 -5.64
CA PHE A 114 -4.36 2.34 -6.37
C PHE A 114 -2.86 2.05 -6.36
N SER A 115 -2.00 3.07 -6.49
CA SER A 115 -0.55 2.87 -6.44
C SER A 115 -0.07 2.26 -5.12
N VAL A 116 -0.67 2.62 -3.98
CA VAL A 116 -0.30 2.05 -2.68
C VAL A 116 -1.03 0.74 -2.35
N CYS A 117 -2.31 0.62 -2.69
CA CYS A 117 -3.10 -0.55 -2.33
C CYS A 117 -2.81 -1.75 -3.24
N LEU A 118 -2.68 -1.50 -4.55
CA LEU A 118 -2.40 -2.52 -5.55
C LEU A 118 -0.92 -2.56 -5.89
N GLY A 119 -0.28 -1.41 -6.14
CA GLY A 119 1.12 -1.34 -6.54
C GLY A 119 2.02 -1.88 -5.43
N ASP A 120 2.13 -1.16 -4.32
CA ASP A 120 2.91 -1.64 -3.17
C ASP A 120 2.33 -2.94 -2.58
N GLY A 121 1.00 -3.10 -2.61
CA GLY A 121 0.32 -4.34 -2.20
C GLY A 121 0.83 -5.60 -2.92
N PHE A 122 1.10 -5.53 -4.22
CA PHE A 122 1.63 -6.66 -4.98
C PHE A 122 3.16 -6.65 -5.13
N ALA A 123 3.82 -5.51 -4.94
CA ALA A 123 5.26 -5.34 -5.15
C ALA A 123 6.10 -6.35 -4.34
N SER A 124 5.87 -6.47 -3.04
CA SER A 124 6.66 -7.37 -2.20
C SER A 124 6.39 -8.86 -2.48
N LEU A 125 5.17 -9.20 -2.93
CA LEU A 125 4.82 -10.55 -3.35
C LEU A 125 5.54 -10.90 -4.64
N ALA A 126 5.52 -10.01 -5.63
CA ALA A 126 6.29 -10.15 -6.86
C ALA A 126 7.80 -10.24 -6.57
N GLY A 127 8.31 -9.45 -5.61
CA GLY A 127 9.69 -9.50 -5.16
C GLY A 127 10.13 -10.84 -4.57
N LYS A 128 9.22 -11.57 -3.92
CA LYS A 128 9.47 -12.91 -3.37
C LYS A 128 9.24 -14.03 -4.36
N LEU A 129 8.29 -13.87 -5.28
CA LEU A 129 7.87 -14.92 -6.23
C LEU A 129 8.67 -14.90 -7.54
N ILE A 130 9.10 -13.72 -8.00
CA ILE A 130 9.82 -13.54 -9.25
C ILE A 130 11.28 -13.19 -8.90
N PRO A 131 12.24 -14.10 -9.19
CA PRO A 131 13.66 -13.82 -8.98
C PRO A 131 14.07 -12.57 -9.75
N SER A 132 14.63 -11.58 -9.04
CA SER A 132 15.17 -10.37 -9.66
C SER A 132 16.23 -9.75 -8.77
N PHE A 133 16.97 -8.78 -9.32
CA PHE A 133 18.00 -8.07 -8.56
C PHE A 133 17.36 -7.20 -7.48
N LYS A 134 18.06 -7.12 -6.35
CA LYS A 134 17.76 -6.15 -5.30
C LYS A 134 18.22 -4.76 -5.72
N LEU A 135 17.42 -3.77 -5.38
CA LEU A 135 17.63 -2.36 -5.54
C LEU A 135 17.92 -1.75 -4.15
N VAL A 136 17.55 -0.48 -3.97
CA VAL A 136 17.66 0.26 -2.71
C VAL A 136 16.70 -0.31 -1.66
N ASN A 137 17.11 -0.33 -0.38
CA ASN A 137 16.30 -0.75 0.77
C ASN A 137 15.67 -2.15 0.66
N ASP A 138 16.41 -3.11 0.11
CA ASP A 138 15.96 -4.50 -0.12
C ASP A 138 14.75 -4.65 -1.07
N LYS A 139 14.32 -3.58 -1.74
CA LYS A 139 13.29 -3.64 -2.80
C LYS A 139 13.85 -4.36 -4.01
N THR A 140 12.99 -4.89 -4.87
CA THR A 140 13.42 -5.70 -6.03
C THR A 140 12.93 -5.09 -7.32
N ILE A 141 13.63 -5.35 -8.43
CA ILE A 141 13.19 -4.90 -9.76
C ILE A 141 11.77 -5.42 -10.06
N SER A 142 11.48 -6.68 -9.73
CA SER A 142 10.14 -7.26 -9.95
C SER A 142 9.06 -6.55 -9.14
N GLY A 143 9.35 -6.11 -7.91
CA GLY A 143 8.40 -5.37 -7.08
C GLY A 143 8.16 -3.96 -7.60
N SER A 144 9.23 -3.22 -7.88
CA SER A 144 9.15 -1.87 -8.43
C SER A 144 8.47 -1.84 -9.80
N PHE A 145 8.67 -2.86 -10.63
CA PHE A 145 7.95 -2.97 -11.90
C PHE A 145 6.43 -3.11 -11.72
N VAL A 146 5.97 -3.74 -10.64
CA VAL A 146 4.53 -3.80 -10.31
C VAL A 146 4.00 -2.43 -9.92
N VAL A 147 4.73 -1.67 -9.08
CA VAL A 147 4.35 -0.29 -8.71
C VAL A 147 4.27 0.61 -9.96
N PHE A 148 5.26 0.50 -10.84
CA PHE A 148 5.26 1.16 -12.14
C PHE A 148 4.01 0.82 -12.94
N CYS A 149 3.75 -0.45 -13.19
CA CYS A 149 2.63 -0.91 -14.01
C CYS A 149 1.29 -0.47 -13.44
N VAL A 150 1.05 -0.68 -12.15
CA VAL A 150 -0.20 -0.29 -11.51
C VAL A 150 -0.43 1.21 -11.64
N THR A 151 0.59 2.04 -11.36
CA THR A 151 0.46 3.49 -11.45
C THR A 151 0.26 3.96 -12.89
N PHE A 152 1.04 3.41 -13.82
CA PHE A 152 0.95 3.67 -15.25
C PHE A 152 -0.46 3.39 -15.77
N PHE A 153 -0.99 2.19 -15.57
CA PHE A 153 -2.31 1.80 -16.06
C PHE A 153 -3.43 2.56 -15.34
N SER A 154 -3.28 2.83 -14.05
CA SER A 154 -4.26 3.63 -13.29
C SER A 154 -4.39 5.04 -13.85
N TYR A 155 -3.28 5.71 -14.14
CA TYR A 155 -3.31 7.05 -14.75
C TYR A 155 -3.80 6.99 -16.19
N TYR A 156 -3.25 6.09 -17.01
CA TYR A 156 -3.58 5.97 -18.43
C TYR A 156 -5.07 5.68 -18.67
N TYR A 157 -5.71 4.98 -17.74
CA TYR A 157 -7.16 4.73 -17.76
C TYR A 157 -7.99 6.02 -17.73
N PHE A 158 -7.62 6.99 -16.88
CA PHE A 158 -8.34 8.27 -16.78
C PHE A 158 -7.86 9.30 -17.80
N PHE A 159 -6.56 9.29 -18.11
CA PHE A 159 -5.91 10.26 -18.99
C PHE A 159 -4.99 9.51 -19.97
N PRO A 160 -5.45 9.19 -21.20
CA PRO A 160 -4.71 8.39 -22.17
C PRO A 160 -3.56 9.16 -22.83
N CYS A 161 -2.65 9.71 -22.02
CA CYS A 161 -1.41 10.35 -22.43
C CYS A 161 -0.24 9.45 -22.03
N LEU A 162 0.36 8.79 -23.02
CA LEU A 162 1.44 7.81 -22.81
C LEU A 162 2.62 8.43 -22.06
N THR A 163 3.06 9.62 -22.46
CA THR A 163 4.21 10.31 -21.88
C THR A 163 3.99 10.63 -20.40
N ALA A 164 2.83 11.20 -20.05
CA ALA A 164 2.51 11.52 -18.67
C ALA A 164 2.37 10.26 -17.80
N ALA A 165 1.76 9.19 -18.33
CA ALA A 165 1.64 7.92 -17.64
C ALA A 165 3.01 7.28 -17.34
N LEU A 166 3.94 7.31 -18.31
CA LEU A 166 5.31 6.83 -18.13
C LEU A 166 6.06 7.61 -17.05
N ILE A 167 5.98 8.95 -17.10
CA ILE A 167 6.61 9.83 -16.10
C ILE A 167 6.07 9.52 -14.71
N LEU A 168 4.74 9.42 -14.57
CA LEU A 168 4.13 9.15 -13.27
C LEU A 168 4.49 7.75 -12.73
N GLY A 169 4.53 6.73 -13.60
CA GLY A 169 4.96 5.39 -13.21
C GLY A 169 6.40 5.35 -12.70
N ILE A 170 7.32 6.05 -13.38
CA ILE A 170 8.72 6.17 -12.93
C ILE A 170 8.78 6.90 -11.58
N LEU A 171 8.03 8.00 -11.45
CA LEU A 171 7.98 8.78 -10.21
C LEU A 171 7.48 7.93 -9.03
N ALA A 172 6.44 7.12 -9.24
CA ALA A 172 5.95 6.20 -8.22
C ALA A 172 7.02 5.20 -7.75
N VAL A 173 7.81 4.65 -8.68
CA VAL A 173 8.96 3.79 -8.33
C VAL A 173 10.03 4.54 -7.55
N LEU A 174 10.33 5.79 -7.91
CA LEU A 174 11.30 6.59 -7.15
C LEU A 174 10.82 6.84 -5.72
N VAL A 175 9.54 7.15 -5.53
CA VAL A 175 8.94 7.32 -4.19
C VAL A 175 8.98 6.00 -3.42
N GLU A 176 8.67 4.89 -4.09
CA GLU A 176 8.75 3.54 -3.53
C GLU A 176 10.18 3.21 -3.05
N LEU A 177 11.19 3.50 -3.86
CA LEU A 177 12.60 3.20 -3.56
C LEU A 177 13.23 4.12 -2.51
N PHE A 178 12.75 5.36 -2.38
CA PHE A 178 13.28 6.32 -1.42
C PHE A 178 13.02 5.93 0.04
N ASP A 179 11.99 5.11 0.28
CA ASP A 179 11.53 4.83 1.64
C ASP A 179 12.46 3.87 2.41
N SER A 180 13.09 4.40 3.45
CA SER A 180 13.96 3.64 4.37
C SER A 180 13.24 3.14 5.63
N ALA A 181 11.98 3.53 5.88
CA ALA A 181 11.30 3.29 7.16
C ALA A 181 9.81 2.90 7.08
N ASN A 182 9.33 2.43 5.92
CA ASN A 182 7.91 2.08 5.67
C ASN A 182 6.97 3.31 5.66
N TYR A 183 7.51 4.47 5.27
CA TYR A 183 6.73 5.67 4.98
C TYR A 183 6.17 5.68 3.56
N ASP A 184 6.55 4.74 2.70
CA ASP A 184 5.97 4.54 1.37
C ASP A 184 4.44 4.41 1.44
N ASN A 185 3.92 3.74 2.46
CA ASN A 185 2.49 3.63 2.75
C ASN A 185 1.78 4.98 2.90
N LEU A 186 2.50 6.03 3.33
CA LEU A 186 1.99 7.39 3.46
C LEU A 186 2.30 8.23 2.21
N PHE A 187 3.55 8.22 1.76
CA PHE A 187 4.01 9.13 0.70
C PHE A 187 3.62 8.67 -0.70
N LEU A 188 3.60 7.37 -0.98
CA LEU A 188 3.26 6.86 -2.31
C LEU A 188 1.89 7.35 -2.79
N PRO A 189 0.78 7.19 -2.04
CA PRO A 189 -0.51 7.66 -2.53
C PRO A 189 -0.56 9.19 -2.62
N LEU A 190 0.08 9.92 -1.70
CA LEU A 190 0.08 11.39 -1.70
C LEU A 190 0.83 11.99 -2.88
N VAL A 191 2.06 11.53 -3.09
CA VAL A 191 2.93 12.05 -4.14
C VAL A 191 2.38 11.65 -5.51
N VAL A 192 1.87 10.43 -5.67
CA VAL A 192 1.26 10.00 -6.93
C VAL A 192 -0.02 10.78 -7.21
N SER A 193 -0.89 10.98 -6.23
CA SER A 193 -2.10 11.82 -6.40
C SER A 193 -1.75 13.25 -6.80
N ALA A 194 -0.84 13.92 -6.07
CA ALA A 194 -0.44 15.29 -6.40
C ALA A 194 0.25 15.38 -7.78
N SER A 195 1.17 14.48 -8.07
CA SER A 195 1.91 14.48 -9.35
C SER A 195 0.99 14.20 -10.53
N SER A 196 0.00 13.32 -10.36
CA SER A 196 -0.99 13.06 -11.41
C SER A 196 -1.80 14.31 -11.77
N TYR A 197 -2.19 15.12 -10.78
CA TYR A 197 -2.85 16.41 -11.03
C TYR A 197 -1.96 17.37 -11.83
N PHE A 198 -0.71 17.57 -11.41
CA PHE A 198 0.20 18.50 -12.09
C PHE A 198 0.57 18.04 -13.51
N LEU A 199 0.79 16.73 -13.72
CA LEU A 199 1.07 16.19 -15.04
C LEU A 199 -0.14 16.33 -15.97
N THR A 200 -1.34 16.02 -15.50
CA THR A 200 -2.56 16.23 -16.29
C THR A 200 -2.72 17.70 -16.64
N PHE A 201 -2.55 18.61 -15.69
CA PHE A 201 -2.61 20.05 -15.95
C PHE A 201 -1.61 20.46 -17.04
N PHE A 202 -0.35 20.03 -16.93
CA PHE A 202 0.70 20.39 -17.89
C PHE A 202 0.46 19.85 -19.31
N PHE A 203 0.01 18.59 -19.44
CA PHE A 203 -0.14 17.93 -20.75
C PHE A 203 -1.51 18.14 -21.42
N TYR A 204 -2.56 18.47 -20.66
CA TYR A 204 -3.93 18.67 -21.19
C TYR A 204 -4.39 20.13 -21.21
N SER A 205 -3.65 21.07 -20.60
CA SER A 205 -3.97 22.51 -20.67
C SER A 205 -3.24 23.25 -21.80
N GLN A 206 -2.67 22.50 -22.75
CA GLN A 206 -2.15 23.01 -24.03
C GLN A 206 -3.20 22.80 -25.11
#